data_AF-A0AAW6WGW4-F1
#
_entry.id   AF-A0AAW6WGW4-F1
#
_cell.length_a   1.000
_cell.length_b   1.000
_cell.length_c   1.000
_cell.angle_alpha   90.00
_cell.angle_beta   90.00
_cell.angle_gamma   90.00
#
_symmetry.space_group_name_H-M   'P 1'
#
loop_
_entity.id
_entity.type
_entity.pdbx_description
1 polymer ?
#
loop_
_entity_poly.entity_id
_entity_poly.type
_entity_poly.pdbx_seq_one_letter_code
_entity_poly.pdbx_strand_id
1 'polypeptide(L)'
;MSVETRKILFHALVWVALAALAYNTAGTYRFASCWQIIPLYFPPLSILLFAIFISSIAVLAAAASQPTMRAHSLFWAACHGVILTLGLVTCNLAAYTAVGHVDCL
;
A
#
# COMPACT_ATOMS: atom_id res chain seq x y z
N MET A 1 -2.80 -1.35 24.15
CA MET A 1 -2.79 -1.55 22.68
C MET A 1 -2.45 -3.00 22.36
N SER A 2 -3.24 -3.69 21.54
CA SER A 2 -3.01 -5.10 21.20
C SER A 2 -1.76 -5.29 20.33
N VAL A 3 -1.24 -6.52 20.25
CA VAL A 3 -0.11 -6.88 19.38
C VAL A 3 -0.43 -6.57 17.92
N GLU A 4 -1.63 -6.93 17.46
CA GLU A 4 -2.06 -6.70 16.08
C GLU A 4 -2.20 -5.21 15.75
N THR A 5 -2.75 -4.40 16.67
CA THR A 5 -2.80 -2.95 16.48
C THR A 5 -1.40 -2.35 16.32
N ARG A 6 -0.39 -2.83 17.07
CA ARG A 6 1.01 -2.38 16.89
C ARG A 6 1.55 -2.74 15.52
N LYS A 7 1.29 -3.95 15.01
CA LYS A 7 1.73 -4.38 13.67
C LYS A 7 1.12 -3.54 12.57
N ILE A 8 -0.18 -3.22 12.69
CA ILE A 8 -0.89 -2.36 11.74
C ILE A 8 -0.31 -0.94 11.74
N LEU A 9 -0.10 -0.35 12.92
CA LEU A 9 0.50 0.98 13.02
C LEU A 9 1.91 1.00 12.46
N PHE A 10 2.73 0.00 12.80
CA PHE A 10 4.07 -0.13 12.26
C PHE A 10 4.05 -0.25 10.72
N HIS A 11 3.17 -1.08 10.16
CA HIS A 11 3.02 -1.23 8.72
C HIS A 11 2.63 0.10 8.05
N ALA A 12 1.67 0.84 8.63
CA ALA A 12 1.30 2.16 8.13
C ALA A 12 2.47 3.16 8.19
N LEU A 13 3.23 3.18 9.28
CA LEU A 13 4.41 4.06 9.44
C LEU A 13 5.52 3.73 8.45
N VAL A 14 5.75 2.45 8.16
CA VAL A 14 6.69 2.03 7.10
C VAL A 14 6.27 2.63 5.76
N TRP A 15 4.99 2.58 5.39
CA TRP A 15 4.52 3.18 4.15
C TRP A 15 4.63 4.71 4.11
N VAL A 16 4.43 5.39 5.25
CA VAL A 16 4.69 6.84 5.35
C VAL A 16 6.16 7.15 5.10
N ALA A 17 7.08 6.39 5.72
CA ALA A 17 8.51 6.57 5.52
C ALA A 17 8.92 6.27 4.06
N LEU A 18 8.35 5.23 3.46
CA LEU A 18 8.59 4.90 2.05
C LEU A 18 8.04 5.97 1.09
N ALA A 19 6.89 6.58 1.39
CA ALA A 19 6.35 7.67 0.60
C ALA A 19 7.23 8.92 0.68
N ALA A 20 7.73 9.24 1.88
CA ALA A 20 8.70 10.32 2.06
C ALA A 20 10.00 10.01 1.30
N LEU A 21 10.50 8.78 1.35
CA LEU A 21 11.66 8.36 0.57
C LEU A 21 11.41 8.52 -0.92
N ALA A 22 10.26 8.04 -1.42
CA ALA A 22 9.87 8.15 -2.83
C ALA A 22 9.83 9.62 -3.30
N TYR A 23 9.30 10.53 -2.49
CA TYR A 23 9.33 11.97 -2.78
C TYR A 23 10.76 12.51 -2.89
N ASN A 24 11.62 12.18 -1.93
CA ASN A 24 12.99 12.74 -1.84
C ASN A 24 13.97 12.14 -2.84
N THR A 25 13.73 10.90 -3.30
CA THR A 25 14.64 10.19 -4.21
C THR A 25 14.13 10.11 -5.63
N ALA A 26 12.92 10.63 -5.91
CA ALA A 26 12.38 10.67 -7.25
C ALA A 26 13.30 11.50 -8.17
N GLY A 27 13.51 10.96 -9.36
CA GLY A 27 14.32 11.58 -10.40
C GLY A 27 14.03 10.90 -11.73
N THR A 28 14.18 11.66 -12.81
CA THR A 28 14.02 11.16 -14.17
C THR A 28 15.11 10.12 -14.47
N TYR A 29 14.73 9.01 -15.11
CA TYR A 29 15.66 7.99 -15.64
C TYR A 29 16.57 7.29 -14.61
N ARG A 30 16.10 7.14 -13.36
CA ARG A 30 16.81 6.33 -12.33
C ARG A 30 16.00 5.08 -12.00
N PHE A 31 16.61 3.91 -12.14
CA PHE A 31 16.01 2.63 -11.72
C PHE A 31 15.55 2.62 -10.25
N ALA A 32 16.26 3.36 -9.37
CA ALA A 32 15.87 3.54 -7.97
C ALA A 32 14.54 4.31 -7.77
N SER A 33 14.06 5.05 -8.78
CA SER A 33 12.76 5.75 -8.75
C SER A 33 11.58 4.83 -9.09
N CYS A 34 11.84 3.59 -9.49
CA CYS A 34 10.86 2.75 -10.20
C CYS A 34 10.27 1.60 -9.40
N TRP A 35 10.84 1.25 -8.24
CA TRP A 35 10.40 0.14 -7.40
C TRP A 35 8.92 0.22 -6.97
N GLN A 36 8.34 1.42 -6.96
CA GLN A 36 6.98 1.78 -6.58
C GLN A 36 6.02 1.76 -7.78
N ILE A 37 6.57 1.85 -9.00
CA ILE A 37 5.84 1.75 -10.28
C ILE A 37 5.78 0.30 -10.73
N ILE A 38 6.85 -0.47 -10.59
CA ILE A 38 6.90 -1.87 -11.02
C ILE A 38 5.69 -2.69 -10.51
N PRO A 39 5.31 -2.65 -9.22
CA PRO A 39 4.16 -3.40 -8.73
C PRO A 39 2.83 -2.91 -9.30
N LEU A 40 2.70 -1.62 -9.62
CA LEU A 40 1.46 -1.00 -10.10
C LEU A 40 1.28 -1.10 -11.61
N TYR A 41 2.37 -1.17 -12.37
CA TYR A 41 2.35 -1.10 -13.84
C TYR A 41 2.73 -2.43 -14.50
N PHE A 42 3.30 -3.39 -13.77
CA PHE A 42 3.50 -4.75 -14.27
C PHE A 42 2.20 -5.56 -14.12
N PRO A 43 1.55 -6.00 -15.23
CA PRO A 43 0.17 -6.49 -15.18
C PRO A 43 -0.09 -7.64 -14.19
N PRO A 44 0.78 -8.67 -14.07
CA PRO A 44 0.57 -9.72 -13.07
C PRO A 44 0.52 -9.20 -11.63
N LEU A 45 1.38 -8.23 -11.29
CA LEU A 45 1.44 -7.67 -9.94
C LEU A 45 0.28 -6.69 -9.69
N SER A 46 -0.08 -5.88 -10.69
CA SER A 46 -1.16 -4.91 -10.54
C SER A 46 -2.52 -5.58 -10.38
N ILE A 47 -2.78 -6.67 -11.13
CA ILE A 47 -3.99 -7.49 -10.97
C ILE A 47 -4.04 -8.12 -9.57
N LEU A 48 -2.91 -8.66 -9.08
CA LEU A 48 -2.83 -9.25 -7.75
C LEU A 48 -3.10 -8.20 -6.65
N LEU A 49 -2.47 -7.03 -6.74
CA LEU A 49 -2.69 -5.93 -5.79
C LEU A 49 -4.15 -5.46 -5.81
N PHE A 50 -4.76 -5.38 -6.99
CA PHE A 50 -6.17 -5.03 -7.10
C PHE A 50 -7.08 -6.08 -6.45
N ALA A 51 -6.82 -7.38 -6.68
CA ALA A 51 -7.55 -8.46 -6.03
C ALA A 51 -7.40 -8.44 -4.50
N ILE A 52 -6.20 -8.20 -3.99
CA ILE A 52 -5.93 -8.04 -2.55
C ILE A 52 -6.71 -6.85 -2.00
N PHE A 53 -6.70 -5.71 -2.70
CA PHE A 53 -7.41 -4.52 -2.25
C PHE A 53 -8.92 -4.74 -2.17
N ILE A 54 -9.54 -5.25 -3.25
CA ILE A 54 -10.99 -5.46 -3.31
C ILE A 54 -11.44 -6.48 -2.26
N SER A 55 -10.74 -7.62 -2.13
CA SER A 55 -11.06 -8.62 -1.12
C SER A 55 -10.89 -8.08 0.30
N SER A 56 -9.86 -7.27 0.55
CA SER A 56 -9.65 -6.62 1.85
C SER A 56 -10.76 -5.63 2.18
N ILE A 57 -11.16 -4.78 1.23
CA ILE A 57 -12.27 -3.83 1.41
C ILE A 57 -13.57 -4.57 1.71
N ALA A 58 -13.86 -5.68 1.03
CA ALA A 58 -15.04 -6.49 1.30
C ALA A 58 -15.08 -7.02 2.75
N VAL A 59 -13.94 -7.52 3.26
CA VAL A 59 -13.81 -7.97 4.65
C VAL A 59 -13.99 -6.83 5.64
N LEU A 60 -13.37 -5.66 5.39
CA LEU A 60 -13.50 -4.50 6.27
C LEU A 60 -14.94 -3.95 6.29
N ALA A 61 -15.60 -3.93 5.14
CA ALA A 61 -17.00 -3.53 5.02
C ALA A 61 -17.92 -4.48 5.80
N ALA A 62 -17.73 -5.79 5.67
CA ALA A 62 -18.48 -6.77 6.46
C ALA A 62 -18.24 -6.61 7.98
N ALA A 63 -17.00 -6.36 8.39
CA ALA A 63 -16.62 -6.14 9.79
C ALA A 63 -17.18 -4.83 10.39
N ALA A 64 -17.67 -3.90 9.56
CA ALA A 64 -18.39 -2.72 10.04
C ALA A 64 -19.74 -3.12 10.66
N SER A 65 -20.45 -4.05 10.04
CA SER A 65 -21.76 -4.55 10.49
C SER A 65 -21.66 -5.77 11.42
N GLN A 66 -20.54 -6.50 11.42
CA GLN A 66 -20.32 -7.69 12.26
C GLN A 66 -19.06 -7.54 13.13
N PRO A 67 -19.17 -6.96 14.34
CA PRO A 67 -18.02 -6.67 15.20
C PRO A 67 -17.19 -7.90 15.59
N THR A 68 -17.81 -9.08 15.66
CA THR A 68 -17.14 -10.36 15.96
C THR A 68 -16.05 -10.70 14.95
N MET A 69 -16.18 -10.26 13.70
CA MET A 69 -15.15 -10.46 12.66
C MET A 69 -13.82 -9.79 13.01
N ARG A 70 -13.83 -8.72 13.82
CA ARG A 70 -12.61 -7.97 14.20
C ARG A 70 -11.66 -8.77 15.09
N ALA A 71 -12.14 -9.87 15.68
CA ALA A 71 -11.32 -10.80 16.45
C ALA A 71 -10.57 -11.82 15.57
N HIS A 72 -10.99 -12.02 14.31
CA HIS A 72 -10.38 -13.00 13.42
C HIS A 72 -9.10 -12.46 12.75
N SER A 73 -8.16 -13.38 12.47
CA SER A 73 -6.92 -13.08 11.74
C SER A 73 -7.16 -12.50 10.34
N LEU A 74 -8.24 -12.91 9.68
CA LEU A 74 -8.63 -12.40 8.36
C LEU A 74 -8.93 -10.89 8.35
N PHE A 75 -9.50 -10.37 9.44
CA PHE A 75 -9.72 -8.92 9.57
C PHE A 75 -8.38 -8.17 9.58
N TRP A 76 -7.41 -8.65 10.34
CA TRP A 76 -6.08 -8.04 10.40
C TRP A 76 -5.33 -8.17 9.07
N ALA A 77 -5.43 -9.32 8.40
CA ALA A 77 -4.89 -9.52 7.05
C ALA A 77 -5.51 -8.52 6.05
N ALA A 78 -6.82 -8.28 6.12
CA ALA A 78 -7.49 -7.28 5.29
C ALA A 78 -7.01 -5.85 5.59
N CYS A 79 -6.80 -5.49 6.87
CA CYS A 79 -6.17 -4.21 7.21
C CYS A 79 -4.78 -4.07 6.58
N HIS A 80 -3.95 -5.11 6.64
CA HIS A 80 -2.64 -5.11 5.97
C HIS A 80 -2.76 -4.97 4.45
N GLY A 81 -3.71 -5.66 3.81
CA GLY A 81 -3.93 -5.59 2.36
C GLY A 81 -4.35 -4.19 1.87
N VAL A 82 -5.22 -3.50 2.63
CA VAL A 82 -5.57 -2.10 2.34
C VAL A 82 -4.35 -1.18 2.49
N ILE A 83 -3.61 -1.31 3.61
CA ILE A 83 -2.42 -0.48 3.86
C ILE A 83 -1.36 -0.69 2.78
N LEU A 84 -1.10 -1.93 2.36
CA LEU A 84 -0.17 -2.27 1.29
C LEU A 84 -0.51 -1.53 -0.01
N THR A 85 -1.77 -1.63 -0.44
CA THR A 85 -2.20 -1.06 -1.72
C THR A 85 -2.20 0.47 -1.68
N LEU A 86 -2.77 1.07 -0.63
CA LEU A 86 -2.77 2.52 -0.47
C LEU A 86 -1.37 3.09 -0.28
N GLY A 87 -0.50 2.36 0.41
CA GLY A 87 0.90 2.73 0.59
C GLY A 87 1.65 2.78 -0.74
N LEU A 88 1.50 1.77 -1.61
CA LEU A 88 2.09 1.77 -2.95
C LEU A 88 1.60 2.94 -3.79
N VAL A 89 0.28 3.18 -3.81
CA VAL A 89 -0.32 4.31 -4.54
C VAL A 89 0.21 5.64 -4.00
N THR A 90 0.35 5.78 -2.69
CA THR A 90 0.89 6.99 -2.06
C THR A 90 2.36 7.20 -2.40
N CYS A 91 3.18 6.14 -2.46
CA CYS A 91 4.56 6.24 -2.91
C CYS A 91 4.65 6.69 -4.37
N ASN A 92 3.80 6.15 -5.24
CA ASN A 92 3.73 6.57 -6.64
C ASN A 92 3.29 8.04 -6.77
N LEU A 93 2.26 8.45 -6.02
CA LEU A 93 1.79 9.84 -6.00
C LEU A 93 2.87 10.78 -5.45
N ALA A 94 3.57 10.39 -4.38
CA ALA A 94 4.65 11.17 -3.79
C ALA A 94 5.83 11.35 -4.77
N ALA A 95 6.19 10.31 -5.52
CA ALA A 95 7.18 10.45 -6.57
C ALA A 95 6.67 11.37 -7.71
N TYR A 96 5.40 11.24 -8.09
CA TYR A 96 4.78 12.09 -9.10
C TYR A 96 4.74 13.57 -8.70
N THR A 97 4.43 13.87 -7.43
CA THR A 97 4.42 15.26 -6.95
C THR A 97 5.81 15.87 -6.86
N ALA A 98 6.85 15.05 -6.74
CA ALA A 98 8.24 15.52 -6.69
C ALA A 98 8.80 15.87 -8.10
N VAL A 99 8.56 15.02 -9.11
CA VAL A 99 9.23 15.15 -10.42
C VAL A 99 8.32 15.04 -11.64
N GLY A 100 6.99 14.95 -11.44
CA GLY A 100 6.03 14.69 -12.51
C GLY A 100 6.04 13.23 -12.93
N HIS A 101 5.91 12.94 -14.23
CA HIS A 101 5.92 11.55 -14.68
C HIS A 101 7.27 10.91 -14.38
N VAL A 102 7.24 9.86 -13.55
CA VAL A 102 8.42 9.06 -13.27
C VAL A 102 8.58 8.08 -14.42
N ASP A 103 9.59 8.34 -15.24
CA ASP A 103 9.96 7.45 -16.33
C ASP A 103 11.06 6.48 -15.88
N CYS A 104 10.83 5.21 -16.18
CA CYS A 104 11.68 4.10 -15.75
C CYS A 104 12.61 3.58 -16.84
N LEU A 105 12.42 4.03 -18.10
CA LEU A 105 13.30 3.84 -19.26
C LEU A 105 13.02 4.90 -20.32
#